data_AF-A0A135YVG1-F1
#
_entry.id   AF-A0A135YVG1-F1
#
_cell.length_a   1.000
_cell.length_b   1.000
_cell.length_c   1.000
_cell.angle_alpha   90.00
_cell.angle_beta   90.00
_cell.angle_gamma   90.00
#
_symmetry.space_group_name_H-M   'P 1'
#
loop_
_entity.id
_entity.type
_entity.pdbx_description
1 polymer ?
#
loop_
_entity_poly.entity_id
_entity_poly.type
_entity_poly.pdbx_seq_one_letter_code
_entity_poly.pdbx_strand_id
1 'polypeptide(L)'
;VIENGDDHDYFEKAKALIQSIISNQSTKVDSISGATFSSNGIKSAVRAALKKASSISEGDNSEELNQELSKMREENKKLNELIKTLNNKIEKLERESQNASPKAYKDGNYTGVNTYVLDVDGTERSLSVDVQISDGKIKNISVISIKPIKNGDAIFIDKAKEGTIPNIIEKNTTSVDAVSGATYTSNGIKDAVNDALKKAVNPSDNTDSKDLINKLKQSIEDKEKVEKEKKTLETENTSLKEQNTSLMSKVEELQKKIKEMTSSIPSTTKAIHENIMSTLNSVMGIEKVKTN
;
A
#
# COMPACT_ATOMS: atom_id res chain seq x y z
N VAL A 1 1.22 16.00 47.33
CA VAL A 1 2.22 17.09 47.44
C VAL A 1 3.57 16.44 47.39
N ILE A 2 4.43 16.89 46.48
CA ILE A 2 5.71 16.23 46.18
C ILE A 2 6.87 16.81 47.00
N GLU A 3 6.74 18.05 47.49
CA GLU A 3 7.68 18.72 48.38
C GLU A 3 6.96 19.81 49.20
N ASN A 4 7.44 20.09 50.41
CA ASN A 4 7.00 21.22 51.23
C ASN A 4 8.17 21.79 52.04
N GLY A 5 8.16 23.11 52.27
CA GLY A 5 9.15 23.80 53.12
C GLY A 5 8.64 24.18 54.51
N ASP A 6 7.40 23.81 54.84
CA ASP A 6 6.77 24.11 56.14
C ASP A 6 7.06 23.04 57.20
N ASP A 7 6.98 23.43 58.48
CA ASP A 7 7.03 22.47 59.59
C ASP A 7 5.93 21.42 59.48
N HIS A 8 6.27 20.19 59.91
CA HIS A 8 5.43 19.01 59.74
C HIS A 8 3.99 19.23 60.25
N ASP A 9 3.82 19.84 61.42
CA ASP A 9 2.51 20.00 62.07
C ASP A 9 1.57 20.96 61.33
N TYR A 10 2.09 22.01 60.71
CA TYR A 10 1.28 22.97 59.95
C TYR A 10 0.89 22.42 58.59
N PHE A 11 1.82 21.70 57.95
CA PHE A 11 1.56 21.08 56.67
C PHE A 11 0.52 19.94 56.77
N GLU A 12 0.59 19.07 57.78
CA GLU A 12 -0.41 18.01 57.96
C GLU A 12 -1.80 18.58 58.19
N LYS A 13 -1.93 19.65 59.00
CA LYS A 13 -3.21 20.34 59.18
C LYS A 13 -3.73 20.92 57.86
N ALA A 14 -2.84 21.48 57.04
CA ALA A 14 -3.21 22.04 55.74
C ALA A 14 -3.55 20.98 54.68
N LYS A 15 -3.08 19.73 54.79
CA LYS A 15 -3.43 18.66 53.83
C LYS A 15 -4.93 18.39 53.74
N ALA A 16 -5.68 18.58 54.82
CA ALA A 16 -7.14 18.46 54.83
C ALA A 16 -7.81 19.36 53.77
N LEU A 17 -7.17 20.47 53.41
CA LEU A 17 -7.62 21.41 52.39
C LEU A 17 -7.67 20.79 50.98
N ILE A 18 -6.83 19.78 50.69
CA ILE A 18 -6.78 19.11 49.39
C ILE A 18 -8.13 18.46 49.09
N GLN A 19 -8.74 17.81 50.08
CA GLN A 19 -10.05 17.18 49.94
C GLN A 19 -11.14 18.20 49.63
N SER A 20 -11.10 19.38 50.27
CA SER A 20 -12.03 20.48 49.98
C SER A 20 -11.86 21.05 48.58
N ILE A 21 -10.62 21.19 48.09
CA ILE A 21 -10.34 21.62 46.72
C ILE A 21 -10.90 20.62 45.70
N ILE A 22 -10.72 19.32 45.95
CA ILE A 22 -11.24 18.26 45.09
C ILE A 22 -12.77 18.24 45.12
N SER A 23 -13.37 18.30 46.31
CA SER A 23 -14.83 18.26 46.46
C SER A 23 -15.51 19.47 45.81
N ASN A 24 -14.92 20.66 45.94
CA ASN A 24 -15.48 21.89 45.38
C ASN A 24 -15.04 22.15 43.93
N GLN A 25 -14.15 21.30 43.39
CA GLN A 25 -13.49 21.49 42.10
C GLN A 25 -12.94 22.93 41.94
N SER A 26 -12.42 23.50 43.03
CA SER A 26 -12.08 24.92 43.10
C SER A 26 -10.97 25.18 44.12
N THR A 27 -10.05 26.06 43.74
CA THR A 27 -9.01 26.56 44.65
C THR A 27 -9.48 27.76 45.49
N LYS A 28 -10.74 28.18 45.33
CA LYS A 28 -11.39 29.23 46.13
C LYS A 28 -12.10 28.60 47.34
N VAL A 29 -11.30 27.98 48.19
CA VAL A 29 -11.71 27.41 49.49
C VAL A 29 -11.03 28.17 50.62
N ASP A 30 -11.59 28.14 51.82
CA ASP A 30 -11.03 28.83 52.99
C ASP A 30 -9.73 28.19 53.48
N SER A 31 -8.85 28.97 54.11
CA SER A 31 -7.63 28.42 54.73
C SER A 31 -7.95 27.74 56.05
N ILE A 32 -7.14 26.74 56.43
CA ILE A 32 -7.27 26.07 57.72
C ILE A 32 -6.70 26.98 58.82
N SER A 33 -7.47 27.16 59.90
CA SER A 33 -7.05 27.96 61.05
C SER A 33 -5.77 27.42 61.67
N GLY A 34 -4.81 28.31 61.95
CA GLY A 34 -3.48 27.94 62.45
C GLY A 34 -2.53 27.35 61.41
N ALA A 35 -2.93 27.21 60.14
CA ALA A 35 -2.09 26.70 59.04
C ALA A 35 -2.25 27.56 57.77
N THR A 36 -2.36 28.87 57.93
CA THR A 36 -2.70 29.81 56.86
C THR A 36 -1.66 29.85 55.75
N PHE A 37 -0.37 29.88 56.08
CA PHE A 37 0.72 29.91 55.09
C PHE A 37 0.75 28.62 54.25
N SER A 38 0.74 27.46 54.90
CA SER A 38 0.66 26.15 54.25
C SER A 38 -0.59 26.00 53.38
N SER A 39 -1.75 26.47 53.87
CA SER A 39 -3.01 26.47 53.13
C SER A 39 -2.90 27.30 51.84
N ASN A 40 -2.28 28.47 51.91
CA ASN A 40 -2.08 29.33 50.74
C ASN A 40 -1.04 28.78 49.77
N GLY A 41 -0.01 28.08 50.28
CA GLY A 41 0.95 27.33 49.47
C GLY A 41 0.28 26.24 48.65
N ILE A 42 -0.55 25.40 49.27
CA ILE A 42 -1.32 24.35 48.58
C ILE A 42 -2.26 24.96 47.53
N LYS A 43 -3.04 26.00 47.86
CA LYS A 43 -3.92 26.67 46.89
C LYS A 43 -3.13 27.22 45.69
N SER A 44 -1.96 27.81 45.94
CA SER A 44 -1.12 28.40 44.90
C SER A 44 -0.48 27.33 44.01
N ALA A 45 0.00 26.23 44.59
CA ALA A 45 0.55 25.09 43.87
C ALA A 45 -0.51 24.43 42.97
N VAL A 46 -1.74 24.25 43.48
CA VAL A 46 -2.84 23.71 42.67
C VAL A 46 -3.21 24.68 41.55
N ARG A 47 -3.29 25.99 41.80
CA ARG A 47 -3.52 26.98 40.72
C ARG A 47 -2.42 26.95 39.66
N ALA A 48 -1.16 26.82 40.07
CA ALA A 48 -0.04 26.73 39.14
C ALA A 48 -0.09 25.44 38.31
N ALA A 49 -0.40 24.30 38.93
CA ALA A 49 -0.59 23.03 38.24
C ALA A 49 -1.78 23.06 37.27
N LEU A 50 -2.92 23.62 37.68
CA LEU A 50 -4.09 23.81 36.83
C LEU A 50 -3.82 24.79 35.69
N LYS A 51 -3.11 25.90 35.96
CA LYS A 51 -2.68 26.83 34.92
C LYS A 51 -1.77 26.11 33.92
N LYS A 52 -0.76 25.36 34.40
CA LYS A 52 0.14 24.58 33.53
C LYS A 52 -0.62 23.53 32.72
N ALA A 53 -1.59 22.84 33.31
CA ALA A 53 -2.46 21.89 32.61
C ALA A 53 -3.37 22.57 31.58
N SER A 54 -3.87 23.77 31.88
CA SER A 54 -4.63 24.60 30.93
C SER A 54 -3.73 25.19 29.84
N SER A 55 -2.45 25.44 30.13
CA SER A 55 -1.43 25.93 29.20
C SER A 55 -0.80 24.80 28.35
N ILE A 56 -1.23 23.55 28.51
CA ILE A 56 -0.92 22.45 27.57
C ILE A 56 -1.75 22.58 26.27
N SER A 57 -2.43 23.72 26.06
CA SER A 57 -3.00 24.11 24.78
C SER A 57 -2.68 25.58 24.50
N GLU A 58 -2.31 25.85 23.24
CA GLU A 58 -2.28 27.14 22.52
C GLU A 58 -0.93 27.87 22.29
N GLY A 59 0.22 27.33 22.69
CA GLY A 59 1.51 28.04 22.54
C GLY A 59 2.35 27.79 21.28
N ASP A 60 2.68 26.54 20.95
CA ASP A 60 3.70 26.22 19.93
C ASP A 60 3.26 25.26 18.81
N ASN A 61 2.09 24.61 18.94
CA ASN A 61 1.62 23.61 17.95
C ASN A 61 0.42 24.10 17.10
N SER A 62 -0.07 25.33 17.27
CA SER A 62 -1.32 25.77 16.62
C SER A 62 -1.11 26.21 15.16
N GLU A 63 0.02 26.83 14.82
CA GLU A 63 0.29 27.32 13.47
C GLU A 63 0.66 26.18 12.51
N GLU A 64 1.49 25.25 12.95
CA GLU A 64 1.90 24.08 12.16
C GLU A 64 0.72 23.12 11.93
N LEU A 65 -0.12 22.91 12.97
CA LEU A 65 -1.35 22.13 12.84
C LEU A 65 -2.41 22.82 11.97
N ASN A 66 -2.53 24.15 12.02
CA ASN A 66 -3.41 24.90 11.13
C ASN A 66 -2.93 24.89 9.68
N GLN A 67 -1.61 24.91 9.44
CA GLN A 67 -1.04 24.69 8.11
C GLN A 67 -1.35 23.28 7.60
N GLU A 68 -1.13 22.26 8.41
CA GLU A 68 -1.41 20.86 8.04
C GLU A 68 -2.91 20.65 7.75
N LEU A 69 -3.78 21.24 8.56
CA LEU A 69 -5.23 21.21 8.36
C LEU A 69 -5.66 21.96 7.08
N SER A 70 -4.96 23.04 6.72
CA SER A 70 -5.21 23.77 5.47
C SER A 70 -4.78 22.96 4.23
N LYS A 71 -3.63 22.28 4.28
CA LYS A 71 -3.16 21.37 3.22
C LYS A 71 -4.11 20.20 3.05
N MET A 72 -4.54 19.58 4.15
CA MET A 72 -5.47 18.46 4.15
C MET A 72 -6.84 18.85 3.57
N ARG A 73 -7.32 20.07 3.84
CA ARG A 73 -8.56 20.59 3.22
C ARG A 73 -8.43 20.77 1.71
N GLU A 74 -7.29 21.28 1.25
CA GLU A 74 -7.04 21.45 -0.18
C GLU A 74 -6.87 20.10 -0.91
N GLU A 75 -6.22 19.13 -0.28
CA GLU A 75 -6.11 17.77 -0.83
C GLU A 75 -7.48 17.06 -0.89
N ASN A 76 -8.32 17.20 0.13
CA ASN A 76 -9.70 16.69 0.11
C ASN A 76 -10.54 17.34 -1.00
N LYS A 77 -10.35 18.64 -1.25
CA LYS A 77 -11.02 19.33 -2.35
C LYS A 77 -10.59 18.78 -3.71
N LYS A 78 -9.30 18.53 -3.91
CA LYS A 78 -8.76 17.91 -5.13
C LYS A 78 -9.27 16.47 -5.31
N LEU A 79 -9.34 15.71 -4.23
CA LEU A 79 -9.88 14.35 -4.24
C LEU A 79 -11.35 14.34 -4.64
N ASN A 80 -12.16 15.28 -4.13
CA ASN A 80 -13.57 15.40 -4.50
C ASN A 80 -13.77 15.78 -5.98
N GLU A 81 -12.95 16.67 -6.54
CA GLU A 81 -12.99 16.98 -7.98
C GLU A 81 -12.54 15.80 -8.85
N LEU A 82 -11.57 15.01 -8.38
CA LEU A 82 -11.15 13.79 -9.06
C LEU A 82 -12.28 12.75 -9.05
N ILE A 83 -12.95 12.53 -7.91
CA ILE A 83 -14.11 11.64 -7.79
C ILE A 83 -15.23 12.08 -8.74
N LYS A 84 -15.53 13.38 -8.80
CA LYS A 84 -16.52 13.93 -9.72
C LYS A 84 -16.15 13.68 -11.19
N THR A 85 -14.88 13.84 -11.54
CA THR A 85 -14.36 13.56 -12.88
C THR A 85 -14.45 12.08 -13.22
N LEU A 86 -14.11 11.20 -12.27
CA LEU A 86 -14.23 9.74 -12.45
C LEU A 86 -15.69 9.33 -12.62
N ASN A 87 -16.61 9.86 -11.81
CA ASN A 87 -18.03 9.55 -11.91
C ASN A 87 -18.60 9.99 -13.26
N ASN A 88 -18.25 11.19 -13.74
CA ASN A 88 -18.65 11.62 -15.09
C ASN A 88 -18.08 10.71 -16.19
N LYS A 89 -16.86 10.18 -16.00
CA LYS A 89 -16.24 9.25 -16.95
C LYS A 89 -16.90 7.87 -16.87
N ILE A 90 -17.27 7.40 -15.69
CA ILE A 90 -18.02 6.17 -15.46
C ILE A 90 -19.41 6.29 -16.10
N GLU A 91 -20.15 7.37 -15.83
CA GLU A 91 -21.45 7.62 -16.47
C GLU A 91 -21.33 7.69 -18.00
N LYS A 92 -20.26 8.31 -18.51
CA LYS A 92 -20.00 8.34 -19.95
C LYS A 92 -19.74 6.93 -20.50
N LEU A 93 -18.90 6.14 -19.84
CA LEU A 93 -18.61 4.75 -20.22
C LEU A 93 -19.84 3.84 -20.09
N GLU A 94 -20.71 4.09 -19.10
CA GLU A 94 -21.98 3.37 -18.92
C GLU A 94 -22.99 3.76 -20.00
N ARG A 95 -23.11 5.04 -20.37
CA ARG A 95 -23.96 5.48 -21.48
C ARG A 95 -23.45 5.00 -22.85
N GLU A 96 -22.13 4.89 -23.02
CA GLU A 96 -21.50 4.27 -24.18
C GLU A 96 -21.74 2.74 -24.20
N SER A 97 -21.87 2.11 -23.04
CA SER A 97 -22.24 0.69 -22.87
C SER A 97 -23.73 0.41 -23.13
N GLN A 98 -24.63 1.35 -22.81
CA GLN A 98 -26.10 1.17 -22.92
C GLN A 98 -26.69 1.55 -24.29
N ASN A 99 -25.91 2.13 -25.21
CA ASN A 99 -26.32 2.39 -26.60
C ASN A 99 -25.93 1.25 -27.58
N ALA A 100 -25.38 0.15 -27.07
CA ALA A 100 -25.11 -1.05 -27.85
C ALA A 100 -26.34 -1.98 -27.85
N SER A 101 -27.05 -2.00 -28.97
CA SER A 101 -28.01 -3.05 -29.35
C SER A 101 -27.44 -4.47 -29.07
N PRO A 102 -28.28 -5.49 -28.77
CA PRO A 102 -27.86 -6.73 -28.11
C PRO A 102 -26.88 -7.55 -28.96
N LYS A 103 -25.78 -7.98 -28.34
CA LYS A 103 -24.69 -8.84 -28.89
C LYS A 103 -23.94 -8.24 -30.07
N ALA A 104 -22.95 -7.39 -29.79
CA ALA A 104 -21.95 -7.00 -30.77
C ALA A 104 -20.57 -7.26 -30.17
N TYR A 105 -19.76 -8.03 -30.90
CA TYR A 105 -18.42 -8.45 -30.51
C TYR A 105 -17.57 -7.24 -30.07
N LYS A 106 -16.62 -7.43 -29.17
CA LYS A 106 -15.67 -6.36 -28.86
C LYS A 106 -14.80 -6.09 -30.10
N ASP A 107 -14.55 -4.81 -30.36
CA ASP A 107 -13.70 -4.39 -31.46
C ASP A 107 -12.25 -4.81 -31.22
N GLY A 108 -11.56 -5.19 -32.29
CA GLY A 108 -10.19 -5.69 -32.25
C GLY A 108 -9.89 -6.72 -33.31
N ASN A 109 -8.67 -7.24 -33.29
CA ASN A 109 -8.24 -8.35 -34.13
C ASN A 109 -8.17 -9.61 -33.27
N TYR A 110 -8.80 -10.68 -33.75
CA TYR A 110 -8.91 -11.95 -33.04
C TYR A 110 -8.45 -13.10 -33.92
N THR A 111 -7.49 -13.87 -33.42
CA THR A 111 -7.06 -15.10 -34.10
C THR A 111 -7.97 -16.26 -33.73
N GLY A 112 -8.53 -16.90 -34.75
CA GLY A 112 -9.32 -18.11 -34.65
C GLY A 112 -8.56 -19.32 -35.15
N VAL A 113 -8.78 -20.47 -34.54
CA VAL A 113 -8.16 -21.73 -34.96
C VAL A 113 -9.21 -22.84 -35.08
N ASN A 114 -8.97 -23.78 -35.99
CA ASN A 114 -9.76 -24.99 -36.12
C ASN A 114 -8.89 -26.13 -36.67
N THR A 115 -9.29 -27.36 -36.38
CA THR A 115 -8.74 -28.58 -36.97
C THR A 115 -9.87 -29.38 -37.57
N TYR A 116 -9.74 -29.81 -38.84
CA TYR A 116 -10.74 -30.63 -39.52
C TYR A 116 -10.10 -31.76 -40.31
N VAL A 117 -10.83 -32.86 -40.50
CA VAL A 117 -10.35 -34.06 -41.20
C VAL A 117 -11.07 -34.18 -42.54
N LEU A 118 -10.33 -34.58 -43.58
CA LEU A 118 -10.90 -34.86 -44.89
C LEU A 118 -11.32 -36.33 -45.01
N ASP A 119 -12.55 -36.60 -45.42
CA ASP A 119 -13.03 -37.98 -45.60
C ASP A 119 -12.33 -38.72 -46.74
N VAL A 120 -11.81 -38.00 -47.74
CA VAL A 120 -11.20 -38.61 -48.94
C VAL A 120 -9.95 -39.42 -48.61
N ASP A 121 -9.18 -39.02 -47.59
CA ASP A 121 -7.90 -39.64 -47.26
C ASP A 121 -7.55 -39.61 -45.76
N GLY A 122 -8.46 -39.16 -44.90
CA GLY A 122 -8.25 -39.06 -43.46
C GLY A 122 -7.26 -37.97 -43.04
N THR A 123 -6.88 -37.06 -43.93
CA THR A 123 -5.90 -36.02 -43.61
C THR A 123 -6.49 -35.00 -42.64
N GLU A 124 -5.89 -34.90 -41.46
CA GLU A 124 -6.14 -33.82 -40.51
C GLU A 124 -5.45 -32.53 -40.96
N ARG A 125 -6.20 -31.42 -40.98
CA ARG A 125 -5.70 -30.08 -41.31
C ARG A 125 -5.95 -29.10 -40.19
N SER A 126 -4.89 -28.46 -39.75
CA SER A 126 -4.92 -27.26 -38.92
C SER A 126 -5.19 -26.03 -39.80
N LEU A 127 -6.07 -25.14 -39.33
CA LEU A 127 -6.46 -23.91 -40.00
C LEU A 127 -6.49 -22.75 -39.00
N SER A 128 -5.94 -21.61 -39.39
CA SER A 128 -5.90 -20.40 -38.57
C SER A 128 -6.31 -19.18 -39.38
N VAL A 129 -7.12 -18.31 -38.77
CA VAL A 129 -7.64 -17.07 -39.37
C VAL A 129 -7.41 -15.87 -38.47
N ASP A 130 -7.23 -14.69 -39.05
CA ASP A 130 -7.32 -13.39 -38.38
C ASP A 130 -8.68 -12.76 -38.69
N VAL A 131 -9.43 -12.36 -37.67
CA VAL A 131 -10.75 -11.72 -37.81
C VAL A 131 -10.68 -10.32 -37.22
N GLN A 132 -10.93 -9.31 -38.05
CA GLN A 132 -11.01 -7.92 -37.63
C GLN A 132 -12.46 -7.53 -37.37
N ILE A 133 -12.69 -6.95 -36.20
CA ILE A 133 -14.00 -6.50 -35.73
C ILE A 133 -13.93 -5.00 -35.48
N SER A 134 -14.88 -4.27 -36.04
CA SER A 134 -15.06 -2.83 -35.77
C SER A 134 -16.54 -2.48 -35.78
N ASP A 135 -16.95 -1.57 -34.90
CA ASP A 135 -18.35 -1.24 -34.64
C ASP A 135 -19.19 -2.49 -34.26
N GLY A 136 -18.54 -3.47 -33.61
CA GLY A 136 -19.10 -4.75 -33.24
C GLY A 136 -19.47 -5.68 -34.39
N LYS A 137 -18.94 -5.43 -35.59
CA LYS A 137 -19.17 -6.21 -36.81
C LYS A 137 -17.88 -6.76 -37.39
N ILE A 138 -17.95 -7.90 -38.06
CA ILE A 138 -16.86 -8.50 -38.81
C ILE A 138 -16.56 -7.60 -40.02
N LYS A 139 -15.38 -6.99 -40.06
CA LYS A 139 -14.93 -6.14 -41.17
C LYS A 139 -14.05 -6.88 -42.15
N ASN A 140 -13.20 -7.77 -41.64
CA ASN A 140 -12.26 -8.52 -42.46
C ASN A 140 -11.97 -9.90 -41.86
N ILE A 141 -11.66 -10.86 -42.73
CA ILE A 141 -11.20 -12.20 -42.36
C ILE A 141 -10.04 -12.56 -43.28
N SER A 142 -8.90 -12.92 -42.70
CA SER A 142 -7.71 -13.35 -43.44
C SER A 142 -7.32 -14.76 -43.01
N VAL A 143 -7.13 -15.69 -43.96
CA VAL A 143 -6.61 -17.02 -43.64
C VAL A 143 -5.10 -16.93 -43.46
N ILE A 144 -4.63 -17.18 -42.24
CA ILE A 144 -3.20 -17.12 -41.88
C ILE A 144 -2.48 -18.39 -42.34
N SER A 145 -3.08 -19.56 -42.07
CA SER A 145 -2.47 -20.84 -42.44
C SER A 145 -3.48 -21.96 -42.57
N ILE A 146 -3.16 -22.90 -43.46
CA ILE A 146 -3.80 -24.21 -43.57
C ILE A 146 -2.66 -25.22 -43.71
N LYS A 147 -2.58 -26.24 -42.85
CA LYS A 147 -1.51 -27.24 -42.90
C LYS A 147 -2.02 -28.63 -42.49
N PRO A 148 -1.60 -29.72 -43.18
CA PRO A 148 -0.76 -29.73 -44.39
C PRO A 148 -1.55 -29.34 -45.66
N ILE A 149 -0.82 -28.93 -46.70
CA ILE A 149 -1.35 -28.72 -48.06
C ILE A 149 -0.68 -29.74 -48.98
N LYS A 150 -1.50 -30.46 -49.76
CA LYS A 150 -1.10 -31.43 -50.78
C LYS A 150 -1.30 -30.83 -52.18
N ASN A 151 -0.65 -31.43 -53.18
CA ASN A 151 -0.80 -31.03 -54.57
C ASN A 151 -2.27 -31.14 -55.01
N GLY A 152 -2.81 -30.07 -55.60
CA GLY A 152 -4.20 -29.99 -56.06
C GLY A 152 -5.16 -29.32 -55.07
N ASP A 153 -4.76 -29.11 -53.81
CA ASP A 153 -5.63 -28.52 -52.80
C ASP A 153 -5.91 -27.03 -53.00
N ALA A 154 -4.98 -26.31 -53.63
CA ALA A 154 -5.03 -24.85 -53.75
C ALA A 154 -6.36 -24.39 -54.35
N ILE A 155 -6.85 -25.08 -55.38
CA ILE A 155 -8.10 -24.76 -56.06
C ILE A 155 -9.29 -24.83 -55.10
N PHE A 156 -9.36 -25.86 -54.25
CA PHE A 156 -10.45 -26.02 -53.29
C PHE A 156 -10.34 -25.03 -52.14
N ILE A 157 -9.12 -24.75 -51.68
CA ILE A 157 -8.85 -23.77 -50.63
C ILE A 157 -9.25 -22.37 -51.09
N ASP A 158 -8.84 -21.97 -52.29
CA ASP A 158 -9.12 -20.64 -52.82
C ASP A 158 -10.60 -20.49 -53.13
N LYS A 159 -11.24 -21.52 -53.69
CA LYS A 159 -12.70 -21.57 -53.85
C LYS A 159 -13.46 -21.39 -52.53
N ALA A 160 -12.99 -22.02 -51.44
CA ALA A 160 -13.59 -21.83 -50.12
C ALA A 160 -13.38 -20.40 -49.59
N LYS A 161 -12.18 -19.82 -49.74
CA LYS A 161 -11.90 -18.44 -49.33
C LYS A 161 -12.80 -17.46 -50.08
N GLU A 162 -12.82 -17.55 -51.41
CA GLU A 162 -13.54 -16.64 -52.30
C GLU A 162 -15.07 -16.73 -52.12
N GLY A 163 -15.59 -17.90 -51.80
CA GLY A 163 -17.04 -18.06 -51.59
C GLY A 163 -17.50 -17.91 -50.14
N THR A 164 -16.71 -18.34 -49.15
CA THR A 164 -17.17 -18.37 -47.75
C THR A 164 -16.91 -17.05 -47.03
N ILE A 165 -15.72 -16.47 -47.19
CA ILE A 165 -15.31 -15.28 -46.43
C ILE A 165 -16.22 -14.07 -46.74
N PRO A 166 -16.47 -13.71 -48.02
CA PRO A 166 -17.34 -12.59 -48.33
C PRO A 166 -18.75 -12.76 -47.77
N ASN A 167 -19.31 -13.98 -47.85
CA ASN A 167 -20.63 -14.30 -47.30
C ASN A 167 -20.70 -14.11 -45.78
N ILE A 168 -19.64 -14.49 -45.04
CA ILE A 168 -19.57 -14.27 -43.59
C ILE A 168 -19.54 -12.77 -43.27
N ILE A 169 -18.72 -12.00 -44.00
CA ILE A 169 -18.59 -10.55 -43.79
C ILE A 169 -19.91 -9.83 -44.13
N GLU A 170 -20.50 -10.14 -45.28
CA GLU A 170 -21.75 -9.52 -45.75
C GLU A 170 -22.92 -9.80 -44.80
N LYS A 171 -23.12 -11.06 -44.42
CA LYS A 171 -24.21 -11.46 -43.51
C LYS A 171 -23.87 -11.24 -42.04
N ASN A 172 -22.62 -10.88 -41.74
CA ASN A 172 -22.07 -10.70 -40.41
C ASN A 172 -22.36 -11.90 -39.47
N THR A 173 -22.27 -13.12 -40.00
CA THR A 173 -22.55 -14.38 -39.29
C THR A 173 -21.77 -15.52 -39.92
N THR A 174 -21.37 -16.50 -39.12
CA THR A 174 -20.75 -17.75 -39.60
C THR A 174 -21.77 -18.76 -40.12
N SER A 175 -23.07 -18.52 -39.89
CA SER A 175 -24.17 -19.38 -40.34
C SER A 175 -24.48 -19.17 -41.83
N VAL A 176 -23.47 -19.39 -42.67
CA VAL A 176 -23.55 -19.31 -44.14
C VAL A 176 -23.35 -20.68 -44.77
N ASP A 177 -23.81 -20.83 -46.00
CA ASP A 177 -23.66 -22.08 -46.74
C ASP A 177 -22.20 -22.34 -47.11
N ALA A 178 -21.84 -23.62 -47.12
CA ALA A 178 -20.54 -24.05 -47.59
C ALA A 178 -20.47 -24.01 -49.13
N VAL A 179 -19.28 -23.78 -49.68
CA VAL A 179 -19.09 -23.70 -51.13
C VAL A 179 -19.04 -25.10 -51.72
N SER A 180 -19.84 -25.36 -52.76
CA SER A 180 -19.88 -26.65 -53.45
C SER A 180 -18.48 -27.05 -53.97
N GLY A 181 -18.06 -28.28 -53.68
CA GLY A 181 -16.72 -28.79 -54.00
C GLY A 181 -15.60 -28.31 -53.08
N ALA A 182 -15.89 -27.45 -52.10
CA ALA A 182 -14.93 -26.96 -51.11
C ALA A 182 -15.51 -26.99 -49.68
N THR A 183 -16.40 -27.94 -49.41
CA THR A 183 -17.23 -28.02 -48.20
C THR A 183 -16.40 -28.09 -46.92
N TYR A 184 -15.39 -28.96 -46.87
CA TYR A 184 -14.53 -29.13 -45.69
C TYR A 184 -13.80 -27.86 -45.32
N THR A 185 -13.15 -27.21 -46.28
CA THR A 185 -12.44 -25.95 -46.02
C THR A 185 -13.41 -24.81 -45.71
N SER A 186 -14.59 -24.76 -46.33
CA SER A 186 -15.63 -23.76 -46.02
C SER A 186 -16.09 -23.87 -44.56
N ASN A 187 -16.41 -25.09 -44.11
CA ASN A 187 -16.77 -25.35 -42.71
C ASN A 187 -15.59 -25.08 -41.78
N GLY A 188 -14.38 -25.46 -42.18
CA GLY A 188 -13.15 -25.18 -41.45
C GLY A 188 -12.96 -23.68 -41.17
N ILE A 189 -13.17 -22.84 -42.18
CA ILE A 189 -13.14 -21.38 -42.06
C ILE A 189 -14.26 -20.88 -41.13
N LYS A 190 -15.50 -21.35 -41.29
CA LYS A 190 -16.63 -20.97 -40.42
C LYS A 190 -16.35 -21.26 -38.94
N ASP A 191 -15.78 -22.42 -38.65
CA ASP A 191 -15.47 -22.85 -37.28
C ASP A 191 -14.32 -22.05 -36.68
N ALA A 192 -13.26 -21.78 -37.46
CA ALA A 192 -12.16 -20.94 -37.00
C ALA A 192 -12.62 -19.49 -36.77
N VAL A 193 -13.48 -18.95 -37.63
CA VAL A 193 -14.08 -17.63 -37.40
C VAL A 193 -14.95 -17.65 -36.14
N ASN A 194 -15.75 -18.70 -35.92
CA ASN A 194 -16.52 -18.86 -34.68
C ASN A 194 -15.64 -18.85 -33.42
N ASP A 195 -14.49 -19.51 -33.46
CA ASP A 195 -13.50 -19.46 -32.38
C ASP A 195 -12.98 -18.04 -32.13
N ALA A 196 -12.63 -17.28 -33.18
CA ALA A 196 -12.26 -15.87 -33.07
C ALA A 196 -13.40 -15.01 -32.47
N LEU A 197 -14.63 -15.22 -32.92
CA LEU A 197 -15.81 -14.50 -32.45
C LEU A 197 -16.11 -14.80 -30.97
N LYS A 198 -15.92 -16.04 -30.50
CA LYS A 198 -16.04 -16.38 -29.07
C LYS A 198 -15.05 -15.57 -28.23
N LYS A 199 -13.79 -15.47 -28.68
CA LYS A 199 -12.76 -14.64 -28.03
C LYS A 199 -13.14 -13.16 -28.02
N ALA A 200 -13.86 -12.69 -29.04
CA ALA A 200 -14.34 -11.31 -29.11
C ALA A 200 -15.55 -11.01 -28.23
N VAL A 201 -16.37 -12.01 -27.88
CA VAL A 201 -17.46 -11.84 -26.89
C VAL A 201 -16.87 -11.65 -25.49
N ASN A 202 -15.87 -12.46 -25.13
CA ASN A 202 -15.23 -12.45 -23.82
C ASN A 202 -13.70 -12.36 -23.97
N PRO A 203 -13.12 -11.18 -24.23
CA PRO A 203 -11.66 -11.02 -24.31
C PRO A 203 -10.92 -11.43 -23.01
N SER A 204 -11.66 -11.54 -21.90
CA SER A 204 -11.18 -11.92 -20.56
C SER A 204 -11.02 -13.44 -20.36
N ASP A 205 -11.49 -14.28 -21.29
CA ASP A 205 -11.19 -15.73 -21.26
C ASP A 205 -9.82 -16.08 -21.86
N ASN A 206 -8.95 -15.09 -22.03
CA ASN A 206 -7.53 -15.36 -22.22
C ASN A 206 -6.95 -15.89 -20.90
N THR A 207 -6.62 -17.19 -20.87
CA THR A 207 -5.92 -17.90 -19.79
C THR A 207 -4.74 -17.10 -19.23
N ASP A 208 -4.07 -16.31 -20.07
CA ASP A 208 -2.92 -15.48 -19.70
C ASP A 208 -3.29 -14.32 -18.75
N SER A 209 -4.50 -13.77 -18.85
CA SER A 209 -4.94 -12.65 -18.00
C SER A 209 -5.33 -13.12 -16.59
N LYS A 210 -5.92 -14.31 -16.45
CA LYS A 210 -6.23 -14.89 -15.13
C LYS A 210 -4.96 -15.27 -14.37
N ASP A 211 -3.97 -15.83 -15.06
CA ASP A 211 -2.66 -16.13 -14.47
C ASP A 211 -1.90 -14.88 -14.04
N LEU A 212 -1.97 -13.80 -14.84
CA LEU A 212 -1.34 -12.54 -14.49
C LEU A 212 -2.04 -11.87 -13.30
N ILE A 213 -3.37 -11.89 -13.25
CA ILE A 213 -4.16 -11.38 -12.12
C ILE A 213 -3.84 -12.15 -10.84
N ASN A 214 -3.71 -13.48 -10.92
CA ASN A 214 -3.35 -14.30 -9.75
C ASN A 214 -1.90 -14.04 -9.28
N LYS A 215 -0.95 -13.92 -10.20
CA LYS A 215 0.44 -13.52 -9.88
C LYS A 215 0.52 -12.13 -9.25
N LEU A 216 -0.30 -11.19 -9.75
CA LEU A 216 -0.35 -9.82 -9.22
C LEU A 216 -0.95 -9.81 -7.80
N LYS A 217 -2.01 -10.59 -7.56
CA LYS A 217 -2.59 -10.77 -6.21
C LYS A 217 -1.57 -11.34 -5.24
N GLN A 218 -0.85 -12.41 -5.62
CA GLN A 218 0.18 -12.99 -4.78
C GLN A 218 1.32 -11.99 -4.48
N SER A 219 1.76 -11.23 -5.48
CA SER A 219 2.82 -10.22 -5.30
C SER A 219 2.39 -9.07 -4.39
N ILE A 220 1.11 -8.69 -4.39
CA ILE A 220 0.55 -7.69 -3.47
C ILE A 220 0.56 -8.25 -2.04
N GLU A 221 0.14 -9.49 -1.85
CA GLU A 221 0.07 -10.15 -0.55
C GLU A 221 1.47 -10.36 0.06
N ASP A 222 2.46 -10.77 -0.75
CA ASP A 222 3.86 -10.89 -0.36
C ASP A 222 4.45 -9.52 0.05
N LYS A 223 4.12 -8.45 -0.69
CA LYS A 223 4.56 -7.09 -0.36
C LYS A 223 3.99 -6.61 0.97
N GLU A 224 2.71 -6.85 1.24
CA GLU A 224 2.08 -6.50 2.52
C GLU A 224 2.73 -7.24 3.70
N LYS A 225 3.13 -8.50 3.50
CA LYS A 225 3.85 -9.27 4.51
C LYS A 225 5.23 -8.67 4.82
N VAL A 226 6.01 -8.34 3.79
CA VAL A 226 7.32 -7.70 3.93
C VAL A 226 7.20 -6.34 4.63
N GLU A 227 6.15 -5.57 4.34
CA GLU A 227 5.93 -4.26 4.96
C GLU A 227 5.59 -4.37 6.46
N LYS A 228 4.82 -5.40 6.85
CA LYS A 228 4.58 -5.72 8.28
C LYS A 228 5.85 -6.15 9.00
N GLU A 229 6.67 -6.99 8.37
CA GLU A 229 7.95 -7.44 8.93
C GLU A 229 8.93 -6.27 9.11
N LYS A 230 9.04 -5.39 8.09
CA LYS A 230 9.84 -4.17 8.17
C LYS A 230 9.41 -3.26 9.33
N LYS A 231 8.10 -3.03 9.50
CA LYS A 231 7.58 -2.21 10.61
C LYS A 231 7.91 -2.82 11.99
N THR A 232 7.92 -4.14 12.08
CA THR A 232 8.30 -4.86 13.30
C THR A 232 9.78 -4.64 13.62
N LEU A 233 10.66 -4.81 12.63
CA LEU A 233 12.10 -4.59 12.76
C LEU A 233 12.46 -3.13 13.07
N GLU A 234 11.72 -2.16 12.53
CA GLU A 234 11.90 -0.73 12.86
C GLU A 234 11.56 -0.44 14.33
N THR A 235 10.51 -1.11 14.84
CA THR A 235 10.11 -0.99 16.26
C THR A 235 11.16 -1.62 17.18
N GLU A 236 11.68 -2.80 16.81
CA GLU A 236 12.75 -3.48 17.55
C GLU A 236 14.06 -2.67 17.57
N ASN A 237 14.46 -2.11 16.42
CA ASN A 237 15.62 -1.22 16.34
C ASN A 237 15.47 0.04 17.19
N THR A 238 14.26 0.61 17.28
CA THR A 238 13.99 1.77 18.15
C THR A 238 14.18 1.40 19.62
N SER A 239 13.63 0.26 20.04
CA SER A 239 13.80 -0.28 21.40
C SER A 239 15.27 -0.56 21.75
N LEU A 240 16.03 -1.20 20.84
CA LEU A 240 17.46 -1.45 21.03
C LEU A 240 18.27 -0.16 21.16
N LYS A 241 17.90 0.88 20.39
CA LYS A 241 18.54 2.20 20.47
C LYS A 241 18.30 2.86 21.83
N GLU A 242 17.09 2.80 22.36
CA GLU A 242 16.75 3.28 23.70
C GLU A 242 17.53 2.53 24.80
N GLN A 243 17.64 1.20 24.68
CA GLN A 243 18.44 0.38 25.59
C GLN A 243 19.93 0.77 25.56
N ASN A 244 20.50 0.97 24.38
CA ASN A 244 21.89 1.41 24.23
C ASN A 244 22.12 2.80 24.83
N THR A 245 21.19 3.74 24.64
CA THR A 245 21.26 5.06 25.29
C THR A 245 21.23 4.93 26.82
N SER A 246 20.36 4.07 27.37
CA SER A 246 20.29 3.83 28.83
C SER A 246 21.57 3.21 29.38
N LEU A 247 22.16 2.25 28.66
CA LEU A 247 23.44 1.63 29.05
C LEU A 247 24.58 2.64 29.05
N MET A 248 24.67 3.50 28.03
CA MET A 248 25.67 4.57 27.97
C MET A 248 25.58 5.51 29.18
N SER A 249 24.38 5.96 29.55
CA SER A 249 24.20 6.82 30.75
C SER A 249 24.65 6.12 32.04
N LYS A 250 24.42 4.80 32.18
CA LYS A 250 24.91 4.03 33.34
C LYS A 250 26.42 3.92 33.36
N VAL A 251 27.07 3.74 32.21
CA VAL A 251 28.53 3.71 32.10
C VAL A 251 29.13 5.06 32.48
N GLU A 252 28.55 6.16 32.00
CA GLU A 252 28.96 7.52 32.39
C GLU A 252 28.84 7.76 33.90
N GLU A 253 27.75 7.30 34.52
CA GLU A 253 27.55 7.41 35.97
C GLU A 253 28.59 6.60 36.77
N LEU A 254 28.91 5.37 36.30
CA LEU A 254 29.96 4.54 36.91
C LEU A 254 31.34 5.19 36.78
N GLN A 255 31.66 5.77 35.64
CA GLN A 255 32.92 6.52 35.45
C GLN A 255 33.01 7.71 36.40
N LYS A 256 31.91 8.45 36.58
CA LYS A 256 31.84 9.56 37.54
C LYS A 256 32.10 9.07 38.96
N LYS A 257 31.44 8.00 39.40
CA LYS A 257 31.66 7.39 40.73
C LYS A 257 33.08 6.89 40.93
N ILE A 258 33.69 6.24 39.92
CA ILE A 258 35.09 5.82 39.96
C ILE A 258 36.02 7.03 40.12
N LYS A 259 35.80 8.10 39.35
CA LYS A 259 36.58 9.33 39.43
C LYS A 259 36.46 9.99 40.82
N GLU A 260 35.24 10.11 41.35
CA GLU A 260 34.98 10.65 42.69
C GLU A 260 35.66 9.81 43.78
N MET A 261 35.55 8.48 43.73
CA MET A 261 36.19 7.56 44.66
C MET A 261 37.72 7.66 44.63
N THR A 262 38.32 7.90 43.45
CA THR A 262 39.78 8.10 43.32
C THR A 262 40.30 9.45 43.79
N SER A 263 39.46 10.47 43.92
CA SER A 263 39.84 11.77 44.51
C SER A 263 40.07 11.74 46.03
N SER A 264 39.78 10.59 46.67
CA SER A 264 39.95 10.33 48.11
C SER A 264 41.13 9.39 48.42
N ILE A 265 41.96 8.99 47.44
CA ILE A 265 43.05 8.00 47.62
C ILE A 265 44.42 8.70 47.60
N PRO A 266 45.36 8.38 48.53
CA PRO A 266 46.72 8.93 48.51
C PRO A 266 47.48 8.60 47.22
N SER A 267 48.49 9.43 46.89
CA SER A 267 49.25 9.46 45.62
C SER A 267 49.95 8.16 45.15
N THR A 268 49.81 7.03 45.85
CA THR A 268 50.47 5.75 45.54
C THR A 268 49.67 4.81 44.62
N THR A 269 48.47 5.19 44.14
CA THR A 269 47.60 4.29 43.34
C THR A 269 47.31 4.77 41.90
N LYS A 270 48.22 5.56 41.31
CA LYS A 270 48.04 6.17 39.98
C LYS A 270 48.01 5.17 38.82
N ALA A 271 48.80 4.09 38.87
CA ALA A 271 48.89 3.09 37.79
C ALA A 271 47.63 2.23 37.64
N ILE A 272 46.94 1.91 38.74
CA ILE A 272 45.68 1.16 38.71
C ILE A 272 44.56 2.03 38.13
N HIS A 273 44.56 3.33 38.45
CA HIS A 273 43.60 4.29 37.90
C HIS A 273 43.74 4.45 36.37
N GLU A 274 44.96 4.59 35.85
CA GLU A 274 45.18 4.72 34.40
C GLU A 274 44.74 3.46 33.63
N ASN A 275 44.96 2.26 34.18
CA ASN A 275 44.50 1.01 33.55
C ASN A 275 42.97 0.86 33.55
N ILE A 276 42.29 1.21 34.65
CA ILE A 276 40.83 1.14 34.74
C ILE A 276 40.19 2.13 33.74
N MET A 277 40.68 3.37 33.69
CA MET A 277 40.16 4.40 32.78
C MET A 277 40.46 4.10 31.31
N SER A 278 41.63 3.52 31.00
CA SER A 278 41.97 3.07 29.64
C SER A 278 41.00 1.98 29.14
N THR A 279 40.72 0.99 29.99
CA THR A 279 39.81 -0.12 29.65
C THR A 279 38.38 0.37 29.45
N LEU A 280 37.90 1.28 30.30
CA LEU A 280 36.57 1.89 30.16
C LEU A 280 36.42 2.74 28.90
N ASN A 281 37.44 3.52 28.53
CA ASN A 281 37.41 4.34 27.31
C ASN A 281 37.45 3.49 26.04
N SER A 282 38.17 2.35 26.06
CA SER A 282 38.22 1.39 24.96
C SER A 282 36.84 0.76 24.69
N VAL A 283 36.07 0.44 25.74
CA VAL A 283 34.72 -0.15 25.61
C VAL A 283 33.70 0.82 25.00
N MET A 284 33.89 2.14 25.13
CA MET A 284 33.00 3.15 24.53
C MET A 284 33.41 3.61 23.12
N GLY A 285 34.49 3.09 22.55
CA GLY A 285 34.97 3.46 21.22
C GLY A 285 35.52 4.90 21.10
N ILE A 286 35.82 5.58 22.22
CA ILE A 286 36.51 6.88 22.20
C ILE A 286 38.02 6.64 22.24
N GLU A 287 38.57 6.06 21.18
CA GLU A 287 40.02 6.12 20.97
C GLU A 287 40.38 7.55 20.55
N LYS A 288 41.03 8.30 21.46
CA LYS A 288 41.80 9.46 21.04
C LYS A 288 42.93 8.96 20.15
N VAL A 289 42.80 9.24 18.84
CA VAL A 289 43.90 9.24 17.88
C VAL A 289 45.08 9.96 18.52
N LYS A 290 46.13 9.22 18.87
CA LYS A 290 47.41 9.80 19.25
C LYS A 290 48.11 10.22 17.96
N THR A 291 48.11 11.52 17.68
CA THR A 291 49.08 12.13 16.78
C THR A 291 50.45 12.12 17.45
N ASN A 292 51.34 11.25 16.96
CA ASN A 292 52.70 11.56 16.49
C ASN A 292 53.41 10.26 16.12
#